data_AF-A0A845R6Z1-F1
#
_entry.id   AF-A0A845R6Z1-F1
#
_cell.length_a   1.000
_cell.length_b   1.000
_cell.length_c   1.000
_cell.angle_alpha   90.00
_cell.angle_beta   90.00
_cell.angle_gamma   90.00
#
_symmetry.space_group_name_H-M   'P 1'
#
loop_
_entity.id
_entity.type
_entity.pdbx_description
1 polymer ?
#
loop_
_entity_poly.entity_id
_entity_poly.type
_entity_poly.pdbx_seq_one_letter_code
_entity_poly.pdbx_strand_id
1 'polypeptide(L)'
;MYTDMGLTVPDSFRVNEGGIIVHGSAVHVESPLGKSRSFSVQEVDRLIVHRPKGRSFENVLLDAQGQTLCRFTRMEKNGDVFLQYLLNQGVPFFHSDGQPLEIVRPAEPASGPRFTLQLRRTAPVWTWIGLGMGLALVLSLVGIPVTAILSGPHIERNLDVLLGVILISLAAPWVCAAASGQLFPPVLYLEGERMWVSRGLGRRELRLEDMDCCRFQRSDECCILYDKRGRPVIKFSTGDDFGPQLIDFLTSRDIRLRSQK
;
A
#
# COMPACT_ATOMS: atom_id res chain seq x y z
N MET A 1 -24.30 10.08 -3.86
CA MET A 1 -23.87 10.59 -2.56
C MET A 1 -22.38 10.31 -2.38
N TYR A 2 -21.57 11.36 -2.23
CA TYR A 2 -20.18 11.27 -1.76
C TYR A 2 -20.13 11.90 -0.37
N THR A 3 -19.52 11.23 0.59
CA THR A 3 -19.40 11.75 1.96
C THR A 3 -18.06 12.47 2.08
N ASP A 4 -18.11 13.75 2.45
CA ASP A 4 -16.92 14.51 2.80
C ASP A 4 -16.28 13.85 4.05
N MET A 5 -15.04 13.40 3.92
CA MET A 5 -14.38 12.64 4.96
C MET A 5 -13.54 13.53 5.90
N GLY A 6 -13.39 14.82 5.59
CA GLY A 6 -12.64 15.78 6.41
C GLY A 6 -11.14 15.46 6.53
N LEU A 7 -10.55 14.82 5.52
CA LEU A 7 -9.15 14.35 5.59
C LEU A 7 -8.17 15.52 5.58
N THR A 8 -7.13 15.43 6.42
CA THR A 8 -5.94 16.26 6.29
C THR A 8 -5.17 15.84 5.05
N VAL A 9 -5.05 16.75 4.09
CA VAL A 9 -4.35 16.50 2.82
C VAL A 9 -2.96 17.15 2.90
N PRO A 10 -1.86 16.42 2.67
CA PRO A 10 -0.52 17.01 2.57
C PRO A 10 -0.36 17.87 1.33
N ASP A 11 0.60 18.79 1.37
CA ASP A 11 0.99 19.60 0.22
C ASP A 11 1.54 18.75 -0.94
N SER A 12 2.04 17.54 -0.66
CA SER A 12 2.42 16.61 -1.73
C SER A 12 2.19 15.16 -1.37
N PHE A 13 1.68 14.38 -2.32
CA PHE A 13 1.45 12.95 -2.15
C PHE A 13 1.34 12.23 -3.48
N ARG A 14 1.58 10.92 -3.46
CA ARG A 14 1.43 10.05 -4.63
C ARG A 14 0.16 9.23 -4.55
N VAL A 15 -0.49 9.05 -5.68
CA VAL A 15 -1.72 8.27 -5.86
C VAL A 15 -1.45 7.15 -6.87
N ASN A 16 -2.15 6.02 -6.77
CA ASN A 16 -2.05 4.91 -7.72
C ASN A 16 -0.62 4.37 -7.89
N GLU A 17 -0.03 3.81 -6.83
CA GLU A 17 1.35 3.28 -6.77
C GLU A 17 2.44 4.27 -7.26
N GLY A 18 2.13 5.56 -7.43
CA GLY A 18 3.06 6.57 -7.96
C GLY A 18 2.70 7.11 -9.34
N GLY A 19 1.69 6.57 -10.02
CA GLY A 19 1.27 7.03 -11.34
C GLY A 19 0.68 8.44 -11.36
N ILE A 20 0.30 8.99 -10.21
CA ILE A 20 -0.11 10.39 -10.07
C ILE A 20 0.64 10.99 -8.88
N ILE A 21 1.20 12.17 -9.08
CA ILE A 21 1.96 12.91 -8.08
C ILE A 21 1.31 14.30 -7.94
N VAL A 22 0.84 14.61 -6.75
CA VAL A 22 0.23 15.90 -6.42
C VAL A 22 1.27 16.72 -5.67
N HIS A 23 1.43 17.99 -6.07
CA HIS A 23 2.28 18.99 -5.43
C HIS A 23 1.57 20.35 -5.41
N GLY A 24 1.01 20.73 -4.26
CA GLY A 24 0.19 21.92 -4.12
C GLY A 24 -1.01 21.84 -5.05
N SER A 25 -1.11 22.78 -5.98
CA SER A 25 -2.14 22.79 -7.04
C SER A 25 -1.76 22.01 -8.30
N ALA A 26 -0.49 21.60 -8.45
CA ALA A 26 -0.02 20.89 -9.62
C ALA A 26 -0.22 19.38 -9.48
N VAL A 27 -0.74 18.75 -10.53
CA VAL A 27 -0.91 17.29 -10.63
C VAL A 27 -0.10 16.79 -11.81
N HIS A 28 0.86 15.92 -11.53
CA HIS A 28 1.64 15.20 -12.52
C HIS A 28 1.13 13.77 -12.64
N VAL A 29 0.94 13.30 -13.86
CA VAL A 29 0.48 11.94 -14.16
C VAL A 29 1.59 11.27 -14.95
N GLU A 30 2.18 10.23 -14.36
CA GLU A 30 3.16 9.38 -14.99
C GLU A 30 2.44 8.25 -15.73
N SER A 31 2.77 8.08 -17.01
CA SER A 31 2.26 6.96 -17.80
C SER A 31 3.37 5.94 -17.99
N PRO A 32 3.18 4.67 -17.59
CA PRO A 32 4.21 3.64 -17.75
C PRO A 32 4.54 3.32 -19.22
N LEU A 33 3.67 3.68 -20.17
CA LEU A 33 3.79 3.37 -21.60
C LEU A 33 3.49 4.58 -22.51
N GLY A 34 3.40 5.79 -21.97
CA GLY A 34 2.92 6.97 -22.68
C GLY A 34 3.62 8.26 -22.28
N LYS A 35 3.13 9.40 -22.80
CA LYS A 35 3.63 10.72 -22.39
C LYS A 35 3.08 11.08 -21.02
N SER A 36 3.96 11.34 -20.07
CA SER A 36 3.58 11.98 -18.80
C SER A 36 2.93 13.34 -19.06
N ARG A 37 1.94 13.69 -18.25
CA ARG A 37 1.17 14.92 -18.38
C ARG A 37 1.16 15.65 -17.04
N SER A 38 1.33 16.97 -17.07
CA SER A 38 1.11 17.83 -15.90
C SER A 38 -0.07 18.73 -16.18
N PHE A 39 -0.91 18.97 -15.17
CA PHE A 39 -1.99 19.95 -15.22
C PHE A 39 -2.16 20.60 -13.85
N SER A 40 -2.70 21.82 -13.81
CA SER A 40 -3.16 22.43 -12.57
C SER A 40 -4.54 21.88 -12.18
N VAL A 41 -4.78 21.67 -10.89
CA VAL A 41 -6.10 21.28 -10.38
C VAL A 41 -7.21 22.26 -10.78
N GLN A 42 -6.85 23.52 -11.04
CA GLN A 42 -7.79 24.55 -11.52
C GLN A 42 -8.24 24.35 -12.97
N GLU A 43 -7.50 23.55 -13.75
CA GLU A 43 -7.88 23.17 -15.13
C GLU A 43 -8.92 22.05 -15.13
N VAL A 44 -9.17 21.43 -13.97
CA VAL A 44 -10.18 20.39 -13.82
C VAL A 44 -11.56 21.04 -13.80
N ASP A 45 -12.38 20.67 -14.77
CA ASP A 45 -13.77 21.11 -14.84
C ASP A 45 -14.68 20.20 -14.02
N ARG A 46 -14.48 18.88 -14.09
CA ARG A 46 -15.32 17.92 -13.36
C ARG A 46 -14.63 16.58 -13.07
N LEU A 47 -15.04 15.95 -11.98
CA LEU A 47 -14.70 14.58 -11.64
C LEU A 47 -15.89 13.65 -11.87
N ILE A 48 -15.72 12.60 -12.66
CA ILE A 48 -16.71 11.52 -12.79
C ILE A 48 -16.35 10.39 -11.83
N VAL A 49 -17.23 10.13 -10.86
CA VAL A 49 -17.10 9.03 -9.89
C VAL A 49 -17.95 7.86 -10.35
N HIS A 50 -17.29 6.77 -10.73
CA HIS A 50 -17.96 5.55 -11.15
C HIS A 50 -18.46 4.76 -9.92
N ARG A 51 -19.71 4.30 -9.96
CA ARG A 51 -20.23 3.40 -8.92
C ARG A 51 -19.56 2.03 -9.04
N PRO A 52 -19.35 1.32 -7.92
CA PRO A 52 -18.85 -0.05 -7.92
C PRO A 52 -19.95 -1.02 -8.42
N LYS A 53 -20.27 -0.97 -9.71
CA LYS A 53 -21.10 -1.97 -10.41
C LYS A 53 -20.38 -2.36 -11.70
N GLY A 54 -19.47 -3.33 -11.62
CA GLY A 54 -18.79 -3.91 -12.78
C GLY A 54 -17.26 -4.00 -12.64
N ARG A 55 -16.57 -4.13 -13.78
CA ARG A 55 -15.10 -4.33 -13.88
C ARG A 55 -14.28 -3.04 -13.85
N SER A 56 -14.89 -1.85 -13.87
CA SER A 56 -14.17 -0.57 -13.80
C SER A 56 -14.58 0.21 -12.56
N PHE A 57 -13.59 0.50 -11.72
CA PHE A 57 -13.69 1.28 -10.48
C PHE A 57 -12.94 2.62 -10.61
N GLU A 58 -12.60 3.00 -11.83
CA GLU A 58 -11.76 4.15 -12.13
C GLU A 58 -12.60 5.43 -12.06
N ASN A 59 -12.17 6.38 -11.24
CA ASN A 59 -12.64 7.76 -11.28
C ASN A 59 -11.88 8.49 -12.39
N VAL A 60 -12.56 9.40 -13.09
CA VAL A 60 -12.00 10.09 -14.25
C VAL A 60 -12.08 11.60 -14.06
N LEU A 61 -10.94 12.27 -14.15
CA LEU A 61 -10.84 13.73 -14.15
C LEU A 61 -10.92 14.25 -15.58
N LEU A 62 -11.78 15.23 -15.81
CA LEU A 62 -11.99 15.85 -17.12
C LEU A 62 -11.70 17.36 -17.08
N ASP A 63 -11.13 17.87 -18.17
CA ASP A 63 -11.03 19.30 -18.42
C ASP A 63 -12.34 19.89 -18.97
N ALA A 64 -12.38 21.21 -19.19
CA ALA A 64 -13.53 21.92 -19.73
C ALA A 64 -13.91 21.49 -21.16
N GLN A 65 -12.97 20.89 -21.89
CA GLN A 65 -13.18 20.34 -23.23
C GLN A 65 -13.66 18.88 -23.20
N GLY A 66 -13.81 18.29 -22.01
CA GLY A 66 -14.19 16.90 -21.81
C GLY A 66 -13.09 15.89 -22.09
N GLN A 67 -11.82 16.32 -22.20
CA GLN A 67 -10.70 15.39 -22.32
C GLN A 67 -10.32 14.82 -20.95
N THR A 68 -9.91 13.55 -20.96
CA THR A 68 -9.40 12.90 -19.75
C THR A 68 -8.04 13.46 -19.37
N LEU A 69 -7.98 14.09 -18.19
CA LEU A 69 -6.76 14.57 -17.56
C LEU A 69 -6.05 13.42 -16.84
N CYS A 70 -6.78 12.65 -16.02
CA CYS A 70 -6.24 11.46 -15.38
C CYS A 70 -7.33 10.48 -14.95
N ARG A 71 -6.90 9.26 -14.62
CA ARG A 71 -7.75 8.19 -14.09
C ARG A 71 -7.13 7.64 -12.82
N PHE A 72 -7.95 7.39 -11.81
CA PHE A 72 -7.47 6.81 -10.56
C PHE A 72 -8.52 5.97 -9.87
N THR A 73 -8.10 5.02 -9.04
CA THR A 73 -9.03 4.14 -8.34
C THR A 73 -9.09 4.54 -6.87
N ARG A 74 -10.31 4.63 -6.32
CA ARG A 74 -10.49 4.95 -4.89
C ARG A 74 -9.77 3.96 -3.96
N MET A 75 -9.78 2.68 -4.32
CA MET A 75 -9.21 1.57 -3.53
C MET A 75 -7.68 1.46 -3.63
N GLU A 76 -7.05 2.23 -4.53
CA GLU A 76 -5.60 2.25 -4.68
C GLU A 76 -4.95 3.24 -3.70
N LYS A 77 -3.62 3.17 -3.58
CA LYS A 77 -2.81 4.00 -2.67
C LYS A 77 -3.25 5.47 -2.74
N ASN A 78 -3.68 6.02 -1.60
CA ASN A 78 -4.10 7.42 -1.42
C ASN A 78 -5.26 7.90 -2.32
N GLY A 79 -6.03 7.01 -2.96
CA GLY A 79 -7.17 7.39 -3.80
C GLY A 79 -8.25 8.16 -3.04
N ASP A 80 -8.52 7.77 -1.79
CA ASP A 80 -9.42 8.49 -0.88
C ASP A 80 -8.91 9.89 -0.51
N VAL A 81 -7.60 10.04 -0.28
CA VAL A 81 -6.98 11.34 0.02
C VAL A 81 -7.04 12.25 -1.20
N PHE A 82 -6.86 11.70 -2.40
CA PHE A 82 -6.98 12.47 -3.64
C PHE A 82 -8.41 12.96 -3.89
N LEU A 83 -9.43 12.15 -3.58
CA LEU A 83 -10.82 12.61 -3.63
C LEU A 83 -11.05 13.76 -2.65
N GLN A 84 -10.55 13.67 -1.42
CA GLN A 84 -10.67 14.76 -0.46
C GLN A 84 -9.93 16.02 -0.94
N TYR A 85 -8.73 15.87 -1.51
CA TYR A 85 -7.97 16.97 -2.11
C TYR A 85 -8.80 17.70 -3.18
N LEU A 86 -9.37 16.97 -4.13
CA LEU A 86 -10.19 17.54 -5.20
C LEU A 86 -11.44 18.24 -4.64
N LEU A 87 -12.07 17.64 -3.63
CA LEU A 87 -13.20 18.25 -2.94
C LEU A 87 -12.80 19.57 -2.25
N ASN A 88 -11.66 19.58 -1.54
CA ASN A 88 -11.14 20.76 -0.84
C ASN A 88 -10.76 21.89 -1.82
N GLN A 89 -10.33 21.53 -3.04
CA GLN A 89 -10.05 22.48 -4.13
C GLN A 89 -11.33 22.95 -4.85
N GLY A 90 -12.51 22.44 -4.48
CA GLY A 90 -13.80 22.85 -5.05
C GLY A 90 -14.15 22.20 -6.38
N VAL A 91 -13.48 21.10 -6.75
CA VAL A 91 -13.80 20.36 -7.99
C VAL A 91 -15.21 19.75 -7.88
N PRO A 92 -16.09 19.95 -8.86
CA PRO A 92 -17.45 19.41 -8.82
C PRO A 92 -17.46 17.92 -9.20
N PHE A 93 -18.20 17.13 -8.43
CA PHE A 93 -18.27 15.68 -8.59
C PHE A 93 -19.56 15.32 -9.33
N PHE A 94 -19.47 14.39 -10.28
CA PHE A 94 -20.59 13.91 -11.09
C PHE A 94 -20.65 12.39 -11.08
N HIS A 95 -21.87 11.87 -11.13
CA HIS A 95 -22.11 10.47 -11.43
C HIS A 95 -21.80 10.18 -12.90
N SER A 96 -21.62 8.89 -13.24
CA SER A 96 -21.40 8.45 -14.61
C SER A 96 -22.58 8.73 -15.56
N ASP A 97 -23.76 9.05 -15.02
CA ASP A 97 -24.95 9.47 -15.75
C ASP A 97 -25.01 10.99 -15.99
N GLY A 98 -23.97 11.74 -15.57
CA GLY A 98 -23.87 13.18 -15.72
C GLY A 98 -24.64 13.99 -14.67
N GLN A 99 -25.26 13.35 -13.67
CA GLN A 99 -25.90 14.06 -12.57
C GLN A 99 -24.87 14.51 -11.53
N PRO A 100 -25.00 15.72 -10.94
CA PRO A 100 -24.11 16.16 -9.87
C PRO A 100 -24.23 15.22 -8.66
N LEU A 101 -23.09 14.86 -8.08
CA LEU A 101 -23.03 14.10 -6.84
C LEU A 101 -23.36 15.01 -5.67
N GLU A 102 -24.40 14.65 -4.93
CA GLU A 102 -24.66 15.26 -3.64
C GLU A 102 -23.49 14.96 -2.69
N ILE A 103 -22.81 16.04 -2.28
CA ILE A 103 -21.74 16.01 -1.29
C ILE A 103 -22.40 16.14 0.08
N VAL A 104 -22.39 15.05 0.83
CA VAL A 104 -22.93 15.05 2.18
C VAL A 104 -21.76 15.31 3.12
N ARG A 105 -21.74 16.51 3.70
CA ARG A 105 -20.85 16.83 4.81
C ARG A 105 -21.42 16.21 6.08
N PRO A 106 -20.71 15.30 6.76
CA PRO A 106 -21.19 14.76 8.03
C PRO A 106 -21.36 15.90 9.05
N ALA A 107 -22.40 15.80 9.88
CA ALA A 107 -22.77 16.82 10.88
C ALA A 107 -21.66 17.04 11.93
N GLU A 108 -20.79 16.06 12.10
CA GLU A 108 -19.53 16.18 12.83
C GLU A 108 -18.38 15.92 11.84
N PRO A 109 -17.44 16.86 11.65
CA PRO A 109 -16.20 16.54 10.96
C PRO A 109 -15.54 15.39 11.72
N ALA A 110 -15.14 14.32 11.02
CA ALA A 110 -14.38 13.25 11.64
C ALA A 110 -13.14 13.87 12.29
N SER A 111 -13.12 13.90 13.63
CA SER A 111 -12.05 14.50 14.39
C SER A 111 -10.80 13.64 14.26
N GLY A 112 -9.91 14.02 13.34
CA GLY A 112 -8.55 13.50 13.27
C GLY A 112 -8.09 13.09 11.86
N PRO A 113 -6.78 12.90 11.69
CA PRO A 113 -6.18 12.61 10.39
C PRO A 113 -6.69 11.27 9.85
N ARG A 114 -6.98 11.20 8.54
CA ARG A 114 -7.07 9.90 7.85
C ARG A 114 -6.23 9.87 6.59
N PHE A 115 -5.31 8.92 6.56
CA PHE A 115 -4.42 8.68 5.44
C PHE A 115 -4.00 7.22 5.38
N THR A 116 -3.50 6.81 4.21
CA THR A 116 -2.90 5.49 4.02
C THR A 116 -1.39 5.60 3.86
N LEU A 117 -0.65 4.86 4.68
CA LEU A 117 0.80 4.80 4.57
C LEU A 117 1.22 3.38 4.22
N GLN A 118 1.91 3.21 3.10
CA GLN A 118 2.57 1.94 2.80
C GLN A 118 3.70 1.72 3.81
N LEU A 119 3.64 0.62 4.52
CA LEU A 119 4.63 0.22 5.49
C LEU A 119 5.74 -0.58 4.77
N ARG A 120 6.98 -0.37 5.19
CA ARG A 120 8.10 -1.20 4.75
C ARG A 120 7.99 -2.59 5.36
N ARG A 121 8.37 -3.60 4.58
CA ARG A 121 8.46 -4.98 5.07
C ARG A 121 9.53 -5.06 6.16
N THR A 122 9.19 -5.68 7.27
CA THR A 122 10.11 -5.95 8.38
C THR A 122 10.89 -7.26 8.18
N ALA A 123 10.45 -8.12 7.27
CA ALA A 123 11.04 -9.44 7.02
C ALA A 123 11.59 -9.54 5.58
N PRO A 124 12.73 -10.23 5.37
CA PRO A 124 13.36 -10.41 4.07
C PRO A 124 12.68 -11.53 3.28
N VAL A 125 11.39 -11.36 2.94
CA VAL A 125 10.58 -12.37 2.23
C VAL A 125 11.26 -12.87 0.95
N TRP A 126 11.84 -11.96 0.18
CA TRP A 126 12.49 -12.28 -1.08
C TRP A 126 13.72 -13.16 -0.92
N THR A 127 14.43 -13.05 0.21
CA THR A 127 15.56 -13.91 0.52
C THR A 127 15.09 -15.36 0.72
N TRP A 128 13.97 -15.58 1.40
CA TRP A 128 13.40 -16.91 1.60
C TRP A 128 12.83 -17.52 0.31
N ILE A 129 12.15 -16.71 -0.50
CA ILE A 129 11.67 -17.14 -1.83
C ILE A 129 12.86 -17.51 -2.71
N GLY A 130 13.89 -16.67 -2.74
CA GLY A 130 15.12 -16.93 -3.49
C GLY A 130 15.84 -18.20 -3.02
N LEU A 131 15.92 -18.43 -1.71
CA LEU A 131 16.50 -19.64 -1.13
C LEU A 131 15.72 -20.91 -1.53
N GLY A 132 14.38 -20.85 -1.46
CA GLY A 132 13.52 -21.97 -1.86
C GLY A 132 13.65 -22.30 -3.34
N MET A 133 13.67 -21.28 -4.21
CA MET A 133 13.93 -21.48 -5.64
C MET A 133 15.33 -22.02 -5.92
N GLY A 134 16.36 -21.50 -5.22
CA GLY A 134 17.72 -21.97 -5.36
C GLY A 134 17.86 -23.45 -4.98
N LEU A 135 17.22 -23.87 -3.88
CA LEU A 135 17.19 -25.27 -3.46
C LEU A 135 16.49 -26.16 -4.51
N ALA A 136 15.32 -25.73 -5.01
CA ALA A 136 14.58 -26.45 -6.05
C ALA A 136 15.40 -26.60 -7.34
N LEU A 137 16.18 -25.58 -7.72
CA LEU A 137 17.06 -25.61 -8.88
C LEU A 137 18.21 -26.62 -8.68
N VAL A 138 18.88 -26.60 -7.53
CA VAL A 138 19.97 -27.55 -7.22
C VAL A 138 19.45 -28.99 -7.20
N LEU A 139 18.29 -29.23 -6.57
CA LEU A 139 17.67 -30.56 -6.53
C LEU A 139 17.25 -31.03 -7.94
N SER A 140 16.80 -30.12 -8.80
CA SER A 140 16.49 -30.46 -10.21
C SER A 140 17.75 -30.78 -11.02
N LEU A 141 18.78 -29.93 -10.95
CA LEU A 141 19.97 -30.05 -11.80
C LEU A 141 20.94 -31.14 -11.35
N VAL A 142 21.07 -31.35 -10.04
CA VAL A 142 22.02 -32.31 -9.46
C VAL A 142 21.27 -33.50 -8.86
N GLY A 143 20.17 -33.26 -8.14
CA GLY A 143 19.42 -34.32 -7.47
C GLY A 143 18.82 -35.34 -8.44
N ILE A 144 18.22 -34.89 -9.56
CA ILE A 144 17.62 -35.79 -10.56
C ILE A 144 18.69 -36.71 -11.20
N PRO A 145 19.81 -36.21 -11.74
CA PRO A 145 20.81 -37.10 -12.33
C PRO A 145 21.48 -38.00 -11.28
N VAL A 146 21.76 -37.50 -10.07
CA VAL A 146 22.36 -38.32 -9.00
C VAL A 146 21.41 -39.44 -8.57
N THR A 147 20.12 -39.15 -8.39
CA THR A 147 19.12 -40.18 -8.06
C THR A 147 18.92 -41.15 -9.22
N ALA A 148 18.93 -40.70 -10.47
CA ALA A 148 18.83 -41.59 -11.63
C ALA A 148 20.03 -42.57 -11.72
N ILE A 149 21.24 -42.12 -11.39
CA ILE A 149 22.46 -42.94 -11.44
C ILE A 149 22.55 -43.92 -10.25
N LEU A 150 22.16 -43.49 -9.04
CA LEU A 150 22.42 -44.23 -7.80
C LEU A 150 21.23 -45.08 -7.29
N SER A 151 20.01 -44.88 -7.80
CA SER A 151 18.80 -45.47 -7.18
C SER A 151 18.47 -46.91 -7.61
N GLY A 152 19.13 -47.46 -8.62
CA GLY A 152 18.94 -48.85 -9.06
C GLY A 152 17.45 -49.23 -9.21
N PRO A 153 16.96 -50.29 -8.55
CA PRO A 153 15.56 -50.76 -8.67
C PRO A 153 14.52 -49.86 -7.98
N HIS A 154 14.93 -48.85 -7.22
CA HIS A 154 14.04 -47.92 -6.51
C HIS A 154 13.96 -46.54 -7.17
N ILE A 155 14.38 -46.43 -8.42
CA ILE A 155 14.47 -45.17 -9.17
C ILE A 155 13.15 -44.39 -9.21
N GLU A 156 12.03 -45.03 -9.51
CA GLU A 156 10.72 -44.36 -9.62
C GLU A 156 10.30 -43.75 -8.28
N ARG A 157 10.37 -44.52 -7.19
CA ARG A 157 10.03 -44.05 -5.85
C ARG A 157 10.92 -42.89 -5.41
N ASN A 158 12.23 -42.97 -5.68
CA ASN A 158 13.17 -41.93 -5.27
C ASN A 158 12.98 -40.64 -6.08
N LEU A 159 12.67 -40.76 -7.38
CA LEU A 159 12.34 -39.62 -8.23
C LEU A 159 11.01 -38.97 -7.81
N ASP A 160 9.99 -39.74 -7.46
CA ASP A 160 8.72 -39.21 -6.96
C ASP A 160 8.90 -38.43 -5.65
N VAL A 161 9.69 -38.97 -4.72
CA VAL A 161 10.02 -38.27 -3.47
C VAL A 161 10.79 -36.98 -3.76
N LEU A 162 11.79 -37.05 -4.65
CA LEU A 162 12.58 -35.87 -5.03
C LEU A 162 11.71 -34.80 -5.68
N LEU A 163 10.80 -35.20 -6.58
CA LEU A 163 9.84 -34.31 -7.22
C LEU A 163 8.93 -33.65 -6.17
N GLY A 164 8.43 -34.42 -5.19
CA GLY A 164 7.67 -33.88 -4.06
C GLY A 164 8.44 -32.83 -3.28
N VAL A 165 9.72 -33.07 -2.98
CA VAL A 165 10.59 -32.10 -2.27
C VAL A 165 10.83 -30.84 -3.10
N ILE A 166 11.02 -30.97 -4.43
CA ILE A 166 11.18 -29.83 -5.33
C ILE A 166 9.90 -28.98 -5.34
N LEU A 167 8.73 -29.61 -5.46
CA LEU A 167 7.44 -28.91 -5.45
C LEU A 167 7.17 -28.19 -4.13
N ILE A 168 7.48 -28.83 -2.99
CA ILE A 168 7.37 -28.20 -1.67
C ILE A 168 8.32 -27.01 -1.55
N SER A 169 9.57 -27.15 -2.01
CA SER A 169 10.57 -26.08 -1.95
C SER A 169 10.16 -24.86 -2.78
N LEU A 170 9.45 -25.07 -3.89
CA LEU A 170 8.86 -24.01 -4.69
C LEU A 170 7.64 -23.40 -4.01
N ALA A 171 6.68 -24.20 -3.55
CA ALA A 171 5.39 -23.70 -3.09
C ALA A 171 5.41 -23.15 -1.65
N ALA A 172 6.14 -23.79 -0.73
CA ALA A 172 6.10 -23.47 0.69
C ALA A 172 6.51 -22.01 1.00
N PRO A 173 7.57 -21.42 0.38
CA PRO A 173 7.90 -20.02 0.61
C PRO A 173 6.76 -19.05 0.25
N TRP A 174 6.05 -19.31 -0.85
CA TRP A 174 4.91 -18.49 -1.27
C TRP A 174 3.71 -18.63 -0.33
N VAL A 175 3.40 -19.87 0.08
CA VAL A 175 2.31 -20.13 1.04
C VAL A 175 2.62 -19.47 2.39
N CYS A 176 3.86 -19.57 2.87
CA CYS A 176 4.29 -18.89 4.10
C CYS A 176 4.24 -17.36 3.97
N ALA A 177 4.67 -16.80 2.82
CA ALA A 177 4.56 -15.38 2.54
C ALA A 177 3.11 -14.90 2.47
N ALA A 178 2.20 -15.73 1.95
CA ALA A 178 0.77 -15.47 1.90
C ALA A 178 0.14 -15.50 3.29
N ALA A 179 0.37 -16.57 4.04
CA ALA A 179 -0.19 -16.78 5.38
C ALA A 179 0.30 -15.72 6.37
N SER A 180 1.55 -15.27 6.24
CA SER A 180 2.09 -14.17 7.05
C SER A 180 1.64 -12.78 6.60
N GLY A 181 0.91 -12.67 5.48
CA GLY A 181 0.44 -11.41 4.92
C GLY A 181 1.57 -10.51 4.40
N GLN A 182 2.71 -11.10 4.03
CA GLN A 182 3.92 -10.39 3.57
C GLN A 182 4.12 -10.43 2.05
N LEU A 183 3.21 -11.10 1.32
CA LEU A 183 3.16 -11.11 -0.15
C LEU A 183 3.08 -9.70 -0.74
N PHE A 184 2.31 -8.82 -0.10
CA PHE A 184 2.13 -7.42 -0.48
C PHE A 184 2.68 -6.49 0.61
N PRO A 185 3.13 -5.26 0.26
CA PRO A 185 3.50 -4.27 1.27
C PRO A 185 2.33 -4.05 2.24
N PRO A 186 2.56 -4.11 3.56
CA PRO A 186 1.50 -3.79 4.51
C PRO A 186 1.06 -2.34 4.36
N VAL A 187 -0.22 -2.06 4.57
CA VAL A 187 -0.77 -0.69 4.51
C VAL A 187 -1.30 -0.32 5.89
N LEU A 188 -0.86 0.82 6.41
CA LEU A 188 -1.42 1.45 7.58
C LEU A 188 -2.55 2.39 7.15
N TYR A 189 -3.72 2.22 7.74
CA TYR A 189 -4.85 3.13 7.63
C TYR A 189 -4.99 3.84 8.97
N LEU A 190 -4.75 5.14 8.98
CA LEU A 190 -5.12 5.97 10.11
C LEU A 190 -6.53 6.50 9.85
N GLU A 191 -7.44 6.35 10.81
CA GLU A 191 -8.79 6.89 10.75
C GLU A 191 -9.11 7.59 12.07
N GLY A 192 -8.78 8.89 12.16
CA GLY A 192 -8.89 9.66 13.40
C GLY A 192 -7.95 9.08 14.46
N GLU A 193 -8.52 8.56 15.55
CA GLU A 193 -7.75 7.95 16.65
C GLU A 193 -7.40 6.47 16.44
N ARG A 194 -7.98 5.82 15.42
CA ARG A 194 -7.79 4.39 15.21
C ARG A 194 -6.78 4.13 14.11
N MET A 195 -5.73 3.38 14.46
CA MET A 195 -4.78 2.86 13.50
C MET A 195 -5.15 1.43 13.13
N TRP A 196 -5.16 1.12 11.85
CA TRP A 196 -5.35 -0.23 11.34
C TRP A 196 -4.19 -0.60 10.45
N VAL A 197 -3.66 -1.81 10.60
CA VAL A 197 -2.70 -2.37 9.66
C VAL A 197 -3.37 -3.48 8.89
N SER A 198 -3.34 -3.36 7.57
CA SER A 198 -3.68 -4.44 6.65
C SER A 198 -2.41 -5.18 6.25
N ARG A 199 -2.40 -6.51 6.43
CA ARG A 199 -1.35 -7.44 6.03
C ARG A 199 -2.00 -8.58 5.25
N GLY A 200 -1.84 -8.59 3.93
CA GLY A 200 -2.51 -9.55 3.05
C GLY A 200 -4.04 -9.47 3.20
N LEU A 201 -4.68 -10.57 3.62
CA LEU A 201 -6.13 -10.65 3.83
C LEU A 201 -6.58 -10.23 5.24
N GLY A 202 -5.65 -9.97 6.16
CA GLY A 202 -5.97 -9.64 7.55
C GLY A 202 -5.88 -8.14 7.83
N ARG A 203 -6.91 -7.58 8.48
CA ARG A 203 -6.89 -6.23 9.05
C ARG A 203 -6.80 -6.33 10.57
N ARG A 204 -5.84 -5.64 11.18
CA ARG A 204 -5.62 -5.62 12.63
C ARG A 204 -5.62 -4.18 13.14
N GLU A 205 -6.38 -3.93 14.20
CA GLU A 205 -6.31 -2.65 14.92
C GLU A 205 -5.01 -2.56 15.72
N LEU A 206 -4.35 -1.41 15.64
CA LEU A 206 -3.24 -1.01 16.48
C LEU A 206 -3.74 0.03 17.47
N ARG A 207 -3.80 -0.35 18.75
CA ARG A 207 -4.16 0.57 19.83
C ARG A 207 -2.92 1.35 20.21
N LEU A 208 -3.04 2.68 20.21
CA LEU A 208 -1.97 3.59 20.66
C LEU A 208 -1.53 3.27 22.09
N GLU A 209 -2.47 2.83 22.94
CA GLU A 209 -2.23 2.41 24.31
C GLU A 209 -1.23 1.25 24.45
N ASP A 210 -1.10 0.40 23.44
CA ASP A 210 -0.16 -0.73 23.45
C ASP A 210 1.24 -0.33 22.95
N MET A 211 1.40 0.90 22.44
CA MET A 211 2.63 1.41 21.85
C MET A 211 3.50 2.05 22.93
N ASP A 212 4.83 1.96 22.75
CA ASP A 212 5.81 2.54 23.67
C ASP A 212 6.60 3.67 23.02
N CYS A 213 7.37 3.35 21.97
CA CYS A 213 8.23 4.33 21.34
C CYS A 213 8.40 4.10 19.84
N CYS A 214 8.68 5.19 19.14
CA CYS A 214 9.07 5.19 17.74
C CYS A 214 10.58 5.40 17.66
N ARG A 215 11.31 4.52 16.98
CA ARG A 215 12.76 4.65 16.80
C ARG A 215 13.11 4.98 15.36
N PHE A 216 13.89 6.03 15.17
CA PHE A 216 14.45 6.40 13.87
C PHE A 216 15.75 5.63 13.62
N GLN A 217 15.80 4.93 12.49
CA GLN A 217 16.94 4.16 12.02
C GLN A 217 17.55 4.87 10.80
N ARG A 218 18.73 5.48 11.01
CA ARG A 218 19.44 6.30 10.00
C ARG A 218 19.88 5.54 8.76
N SER A 219 20.21 4.26 8.85
CA SER A 219 20.73 3.48 7.70
C SER A 219 19.72 3.35 6.56
N ASP A 220 18.43 3.35 6.90
CA ASP A 220 17.34 3.03 5.98
C ASP A 220 16.37 4.21 5.80
N GLU A 221 16.65 5.35 6.43
CA GLU A 221 15.75 6.51 6.59
C GLU A 221 14.33 6.10 7.00
N CYS A 222 14.25 5.21 7.99
CA CYS A 222 12.98 4.61 8.40
C CYS A 222 12.75 4.72 9.90
N CYS A 223 11.47 4.79 10.26
CA CYS A 223 10.98 4.72 11.62
C CYS A 223 10.40 3.33 11.89
N ILE A 224 10.69 2.79 13.07
CA ILE A 224 10.09 1.56 13.58
C ILE A 224 9.33 1.88 14.87
N LEU A 225 8.03 1.60 14.87
CA LEU A 225 7.19 1.71 16.06
C LEU A 225 7.25 0.40 16.86
N TYR A 226 7.46 0.51 18.17
CA TYR A 226 7.54 -0.62 19.09
C TYR A 226 6.34 -0.66 20.03
N ASP A 227 5.86 -1.88 20.31
CA ASP A 227 4.89 -2.11 21.39
C ASP A 227 5.57 -2.00 22.76
N LYS A 228 4.77 -1.92 23.82
CA LYS A 228 5.24 -1.96 25.22
C LYS A 228 6.03 -3.22 25.60
N ARG A 229 5.98 -4.27 24.78
CA ARG A 229 6.78 -5.49 24.96
C ARG A 229 8.10 -5.43 24.18
N GLY A 230 8.43 -4.29 23.57
CA GLY A 230 9.65 -4.09 22.79
C GLY A 230 9.63 -4.78 21.43
N ARG A 231 8.47 -5.21 20.91
CA ARG A 231 8.37 -5.87 19.61
C ARG A 231 8.07 -4.85 18.51
N PRO A 232 8.70 -4.97 17.33
CA PRO A 232 8.43 -4.09 16.20
C PRO A 232 7.03 -4.33 15.65
N VAL A 233 6.22 -3.27 15.59
CA VAL A 233 4.81 -3.31 15.16
C VAL A 233 4.68 -2.86 13.71
N ILE A 234 5.24 -1.69 13.38
CA ILE A 234 5.26 -1.14 12.03
C ILE A 234 6.63 -0.56 11.71
N LYS A 235 7.05 -0.66 10.45
CA LYS A 235 8.23 -0.01 9.89
C LYS A 235 7.75 0.87 8.74
N PHE A 236 8.11 2.14 8.72
CA PHE A 236 7.70 3.09 7.67
C PHE A 236 8.86 4.03 7.30
N SER A 237 8.87 4.55 6.08
CA SER A 237 9.88 5.53 5.66
C SER A 237 9.46 6.92 6.13
N THR A 238 10.41 7.76 6.55
CA THR A 238 10.12 9.19 6.77
C THR A 238 10.05 9.97 5.48
N GLY A 239 10.62 9.44 4.40
CA GLY A 239 10.51 10.00 3.04
C GLY A 239 9.25 9.57 2.28
N ASP A 240 8.39 8.72 2.85
CA ASP A 240 7.09 8.40 2.24
C ASP A 240 6.12 9.58 2.47
N ASP A 241 5.18 9.78 1.53
CA ASP A 241 4.28 10.95 1.46
C ASP A 241 3.56 11.32 2.77
N PHE A 242 3.26 10.33 3.63
CA PHE A 242 2.56 10.52 4.92
C PHE A 242 3.43 10.15 6.14
N GLY A 243 4.71 9.86 5.93
CA GLY A 243 5.67 9.52 6.99
C GLY A 243 5.79 10.64 8.04
N PRO A 244 5.95 11.92 7.66
CA PRO A 244 5.99 13.04 8.59
C PRO A 244 4.67 13.23 9.36
N GLN A 245 3.52 13.12 8.69
CA GLN A 245 2.21 13.25 9.35
C GLN A 245 1.98 12.16 10.40
N LEU A 246 2.44 10.93 10.13
CA LEU A 246 2.40 9.87 11.12
C LEU A 246 3.30 10.17 12.32
N ILE A 247 4.49 10.75 12.09
CA ILE A 247 5.39 11.17 13.18
C ILE A 247 4.73 12.25 14.05
N ASP A 248 4.15 13.26 13.43
CA ASP A 248 3.48 14.36 14.15
C ASP A 248 2.28 13.81 14.95
N PHE A 249 1.49 12.92 14.34
CA PHE A 249 0.39 12.23 15.02
C PHE A 249 0.87 11.44 16.24
N LEU A 250 1.89 10.59 16.09
CA LEU A 250 2.45 9.81 17.20
C LEU A 250 3.01 10.71 18.31
N THR A 251 3.71 11.79 17.95
CA THR A 251 4.31 12.73 18.91
C THR A 251 3.25 13.54 19.65
N SER A 252 2.17 13.93 18.98
CA SER A 252 1.01 14.61 19.61
C SER A 252 0.28 13.75 20.64
N ARG A 253 0.52 12.44 20.61
CA ARG A 253 -0.06 11.43 21.51
C ARG A 253 0.96 10.86 22.51
N ASP A 254 2.00 11.65 22.82
CA ASP A 254 3.06 11.34 23.79
C ASP A 254 3.93 10.09 23.48
N ILE A 255 3.87 9.56 22.25
CA ILE A 255 4.77 8.48 21.84
C ILE A 255 6.15 9.06 21.59
N ARG A 256 7.13 8.67 22.41
CA ARG A 256 8.49 9.23 22.35
C ARG A 256 9.20 8.81 21.07
N LEU A 257 9.73 9.79 20.36
CA LEU A 257 10.64 9.57 19.24
C LEU A 257 12.07 9.44 19.76
N ARG A 258 12.70 8.30 19.51
CA ARG A 258 14.09 8.03 19.90
C ARG A 258 14.95 7.90 18.65
N SER A 259 16.05 8.64 18.59
CA SER A 259 17.07 8.44 17.56
C SER A 259 18.05 7.37 18.03
N GLN A 260 18.34 6.38 17.19
CA GLN A 260 19.41 5.43 17.46
C GLN A 260 20.75 6.16 17.21
N LYS A 261 21.55 6.34 18.29
CA LYS A 261 22.94 6.81 18.19
C LYS A 261 23.79 5.77 17.48
#